data_AF-A0A8T4RV63-F1
#
_entry.id   AF-A0A8T4RV63-F1
#
_cell.length_a   1.000
_cell.length_b   1.000
_cell.length_c   1.000
_cell.angle_alpha   90.00
_cell.angle_beta   90.00
_cell.angle_gamma   90.00
#
_symmetry.space_group_name_H-M   'P 1'
#
loop_
_entity.id
_entity.type
_entity.pdbx_description
1 polymer ?
#
loop_
_entity_poly.entity_id
_entity_poly.type
_entity_poly.pdbx_seq_one_letter_code
_entity_poly.pdbx_strand_id
1 'polypeptide(L)' 'MVKIQQLPSGQLIITIPKVLADYEGLEKGMEIEFKKHEFGFLLELRKEERGEK' A
#
# COMPACT_ATOMS: atom_id res chain seq x y z
N MET A 1 6.10 0.99 -14.28
CA MET A 1 6.57 2.29 -13.74
C MET A 1 5.45 2.87 -12.89
N VAL A 2 5.74 3.32 -11.68
CA VAL A 2 4.76 3.98 -10.79
C VAL A 2 5.08 5.47 -10.70
N LYS A 3 4.06 6.31 -10.56
CA LYS A 3 4.22 7.75 -10.45
C LYS A 3 4.04 8.17 -8.99
N ILE A 4 4.96 9.00 -8.51
CA ILE A 4 4.80 9.74 -7.25
C ILE A 4 4.29 11.13 -7.60
N GLN A 5 3.23 11.56 -6.92
CA GLN A 5 2.61 12.88 -7.09
C GLN A 5 2.53 13.58 -5.74
N GLN A 6 2.66 14.90 -5.73
CA GLN A 6 2.47 15.70 -4.52
C GLN A 6 1.18 16.50 -4.65
N LEU A 7 0.31 16.38 -3.64
CA LEU A 7 -0.88 17.22 -3.52
C LEU A 7 -0.51 18.62 -3.01
N PRO A 8 -1.38 19.64 -3.22
CA PRO A 8 -1.18 20.97 -2.66
C PRO A 8 -1.04 20.99 -1.12
N SER A 9 -1.59 20.00 -0.42
CA SER A 9 -1.40 19.82 1.03
C SER A 9 0.01 19.40 1.45
N GLY A 10 0.89 19.10 0.47
CA GLY A 10 2.21 18.54 0.70
C GLY A 10 2.23 17.01 0.77
N GLN A 11 1.07 16.35 0.82
CA GLN A 11 0.96 14.89 0.90
C GLN A 11 1.43 14.23 -0.41
N LEU A 12 2.25 13.18 -0.29
CA LEU A 12 2.69 12.37 -1.42
C LEU A 12 1.72 11.22 -1.67
N ILE A 13 1.41 10.97 -2.95
CA ILE A 13 0.59 9.88 -3.43
C ILE A 13 1.43 9.02 -4.37
N ILE A 14 1.42 7.71 -4.13
CA ILE A 14 1.99 6.71 -5.02
C ILE A 14 0.84 6.02 -5.75
N THR A 15 0.89 5.99 -7.07
CA THR A 15 -0.11 5.26 -7.86
C THR A 15 0.23 3.77 -7.88
N ILE A 16 -0.70 2.93 -7.42
CA ILE A 16 -0.59 1.47 -7.53
C ILE A 16 -1.31 1.03 -8.80
N PRO A 17 -0.65 0.29 -9.73
CA PRO A 17 -1.31 -0.30 -10.89
C PRO A 17 -2.47 -1.21 -10.48
N LYS A 18 -3.60 -1.13 -11.19
CA LYS A 18 -4.80 -1.90 -10.87
C LYS A 18 -4.54 -3.40 -10.75
N VAL A 19 -3.74 -3.98 -11.65
CA VAL A 19 -3.41 -5.42 -11.63
C VAL A 19 -2.72 -5.84 -10.31
N LEU A 20 -1.85 -4.98 -9.75
CA LEU A 20 -1.20 -5.25 -8.47
C LEU A 20 -2.18 -5.05 -7.31
N ALA A 21 -3.01 -4.01 -7.37
CA ALA A 21 -4.05 -3.80 -6.37
C ALA A 21 -5.02 -4.99 -6.31
N ASP A 22 -5.49 -5.48 -7.45
CA ASP A 22 -6.40 -6.63 -7.53
C ASP A 22 -5.72 -7.93 -7.03
N TYR A 23 -4.44 -8.13 -7.37
CA TYR A 23 -3.67 -9.30 -6.90
C TYR A 23 -3.46 -9.30 -5.38
N GLU A 24 -3.11 -8.15 -4.81
CA GLU A 24 -2.90 -7.99 -3.37
C GLU A 24 -4.24 -7.80 -2.60
N GLY A 25 -5.36 -7.63 -3.31
CA GLY A 25 -6.68 -7.39 -2.71
C GLY A 25 -6.81 -6.00 -2.06
N LEU A 26 -6.18 -4.97 -2.63
CA LEU A 26 -6.26 -3.58 -2.18
C LEU A 26 -7.54 -2.91 -2.67
N GLU A 27 -8.32 -2.35 -1.73
CA GLU A 27 -9.56 -1.64 -2.02
C GLU A 27 -9.49 -0.17 -1.60
N LYS A 28 -10.38 0.65 -2.15
CA LYS A 28 -10.47 2.06 -1.81
C LYS A 28 -10.84 2.24 -0.34
N GLY A 29 -10.07 3.02 0.40
CA GLY A 29 -10.31 3.32 1.81
C GLY A 29 -9.66 2.34 2.78
N MET A 30 -8.91 1.37 2.28
CA MET A 30 -8.14 0.44 3.11
C MET A 30 -6.97 1.15 3.79
N GLU A 31 -6.76 0.84 5.07
CA GLU A 31 -5.58 1.29 5.81
C GLU A 31 -4.48 0.23 5.75
N ILE A 32 -3.26 0.66 5.48
CA ILE A 32 -2.09 -0.20 5.30
C ILE A 32 -0.97 0.36 6.16
N GLU A 33 -0.20 -0.51 6.80
CA GLU A 33 0.92 -0.08 7.63
C GLU A 33 2.20 0.04 6.80
N PHE A 34 2.93 1.14 7.04
CA PHE A 34 4.28 1.32 6.52
C PHE A 34 5.28 0.68 7.48
N LYS A 35 6.09 -0.23 6.96
CA LYS A 35 7.27 -0.74 7.66
C LYS A 35 8.54 -0.25 6.98
N LYS A 36 9.55 0.10 7.78
CA LYS A 36 10.88 0.43 7.26
C LYS A 36 11.58 -0.85 6.84
N HIS A 37 12.27 -0.80 5.70
CA HIS A 37 13.09 -1.88 5.17
C HIS A 37 14.45 -1.30 4.75
N GLU A 38 15.50 -2.12 4.69
CA GLU A 38 16.88 -1.67 4.42
C GLU A 38 17.02 -0.82 3.15
N PHE A 39 16.21 -1.13 2.13
CA PHE A 39 16.22 -0.46 0.83
C PHE A 39 14.97 0.38 0.54
N GLY A 40 14.14 0.67 1.54
CA GLY A 40 12.93 1.48 1.33
C GLY A 40 11.83 1.28 2.38
N PHE A 41 10.58 1.33 1.94
CA PHE A 41 9.41 1.06 2.77
C PHE A 41 8.62 -0.11 2.18
N LEU A 42 8.11 -0.95 3.07
CA LEU A 42 7.19 -2.03 2.75
C LEU A 42 5.78 -1.61 3.15
N LEU A 43 4.84 -1.84 2.25
CA LEU A 43 3.41 -1.73 2.52
C LEU A 43 2.92 -3.12 2.88
N GLU A 44 2.55 -3.34 4.13
CA GLU A 44 2.06 -4.64 4.58
C GLU A 44 0.58 -4.53 4.94
N LEU A 45 -0.23 -5.37 4.29
CA LEU A 45 -1.63 -5.53 4.65
C LEU A 45 -1.69 -6.06 6.07
N ARG A 46 -2.49 -5.43 6.94
CA ARG A 46 -2.84 -6.04 8.22
C ARG A 46 -3.54 -7.36 7.93
N LYS A 47 -2.81 -8.46 8.09
CA LYS A 47 -3.43 -9.76 8.31
C LYS A 47 -4.12 -9.64 9.66
N GLU A 48 -5.42 -9.37 9.69
CA GLU A 48 -6.22 -10.01 10.73
C GLU A 48 -5.84 -11.47 10.66
N GLU A 49 -5.38 -12.04 11.78
CA GLU A 49 -5.01 -13.43 11.89
C GLU A 49 -6.12 -14.25 11.22
N ARG A 50 -5.86 -14.73 9.99
CA ARG A 50 -6.66 -15.82 9.44
C ARG A 50 -6.30 -16.98 10.34
N GLY A 51 -7.08 -17.14 11.41
CA GLY A 51 -7.02 -18.30 12.27
C GLY A 51 -7.02 -19.51 11.36
N GLU A 52 -5.89 -20.21 11.32
CA GLU A 52 -5.82 -21.56 10.80
C GLU A 52 -6.78 -22.37 11.68
N LYS A 53 -7.93 -22.73 11.11
CA LYS A 53 -8.78 -23.79 11.63
C LYS A 53 -8.30 -25.12 11.08
#